data_AF-A0A955Q4M8-F1
#
_entry.id   AF-A0A955Q4M8-F1
#
_cell.length_a   1.000
_cell.length_b   1.000
_cell.length_c   1.000
_cell.angle_alpha   90.00
_cell.angle_beta   90.00
_cell.angle_gamma   90.00
#
_symmetry.space_group_name_H-M   'P 1'
#
loop_
_entity.id
_entity.type
_entity.pdbx_description
1 polymer ?
#
loop_
_entity_poly.entity_id
_entity_poly.type
_entity_poly.pdbx_seq_one_letter_code
_entity_poly.pdbx_strand_id
1 'polypeptide(L)'
;MTQQAASSADSLSVMTDISTQNRKLLHSLSNKLLPIVVFSQLALRRCEDDQLKRQLEKIHGAAEQARDLLVEIRSLHAAGNP
;
A
#
# COMPACT_ATOMS: atom_id res chain seq x y z
N MET A 1 -20.75 -20.41 -38.74
CA MET A 1 -20.51 -20.64 -37.30
C MET A 1 -19.22 -19.92 -36.92
N THR A 2 -19.30 -18.68 -36.44
CA THR A 2 -18.14 -17.92 -35.94
C THR A 2 -18.62 -16.82 -35.00
N GLN A 3 -18.88 -17.16 -33.74
CA GLN A 3 -19.05 -16.20 -32.65
C GLN A 3 -18.44 -16.81 -31.38
N GLN A 4 -17.15 -16.55 -31.10
CA GLN A 4 -16.58 -16.82 -29.78
C GLN A 4 -15.25 -16.10 -29.45
N ALA A 5 -14.70 -15.26 -30.34
CA ALA A 5 -13.38 -14.64 -30.10
C ALA A 5 -13.41 -13.23 -29.47
N ALA A 6 -14.54 -12.53 -29.46
CA ALA A 6 -14.60 -11.13 -29.03
C ALA A 6 -14.71 -10.93 -27.49
N SER A 7 -15.21 -11.94 -26.75
CA SER A 7 -15.46 -11.83 -25.29
C SER A 7 -14.19 -11.92 -24.43
N SER A 8 -13.15 -12.61 -24.92
CA SER A 8 -11.93 -12.84 -24.15
C SER A 8 -10.96 -11.66 -24.18
N ALA A 9 -10.91 -10.90 -25.28
CA ALA A 9 -10.03 -9.74 -25.43
C ALA A 9 -10.45 -8.57 -24.53
N ASP A 10 -11.76 -8.35 -24.38
CA ASP A 10 -12.31 -7.28 -23.55
C ASP A 10 -12.08 -7.55 -22.04
N SER A 11 -12.19 -8.82 -21.65
CA SER A 11 -11.94 -9.27 -20.27
C SER A 11 -10.46 -9.12 -19.87
N LEU A 12 -9.54 -9.40 -20.81
CA LEU A 12 -8.10 -9.26 -20.61
C LEU A 12 -7.67 -7.79 -20.47
N SER A 13 -8.29 -6.90 -21.26
CA SER A 13 -8.07 -5.46 -21.20
C SER A 13 -8.48 -4.90 -19.83
N VAL A 14 -9.68 -5.24 -19.37
CA VAL A 14 -10.21 -4.78 -18.07
C VAL A 14 -9.36 -5.28 -16.89
N MET A 15 -8.87 -6.54 -16.92
CA MET A 15 -7.98 -7.06 -15.88
C MET A 15 -6.62 -6.34 -15.84
N THR A 16 -6.08 -5.95 -17.00
CA THR A 16 -4.80 -5.25 -17.10
C THR A 16 -4.88 -3.81 -16.57
N ASP A 17 -6.01 -3.14 -16.80
CA ASP A 17 -6.28 -1.80 -16.30
C ASP A 17 -6.44 -1.78 -14.76
N ILE A 18 -7.16 -2.76 -14.20
CA ILE A 18 -7.33 -2.90 -12.75
C ILE A 18 -5.98 -3.15 -12.06
N SER A 19 -5.14 -4.02 -12.62
CA SER A 19 -3.80 -4.31 -12.09
C SER A 19 -2.91 -3.05 -12.07
N THR A 20 -2.94 -2.27 -13.14
CA THR A 20 -2.19 -1.02 -13.27
C THR A 20 -2.68 0.04 -12.28
N GLN A 21 -4.00 0.16 -12.11
CA GLN A 21 -4.60 1.08 -11.13
C GLN A 21 -4.25 0.68 -9.69
N ASN A 22 -4.33 -0.61 -9.36
CA ASN A 22 -3.94 -1.13 -8.04
C ASN A 22 -2.46 -0.84 -7.75
N ARG A 23 -1.57 -1.03 -8.72
CA ARG A 23 -0.14 -0.69 -8.57
C ARG A 23 0.07 0.80 -8.29
N LYS A 24 -0.62 1.69 -9.00
CA LYS A 24 -0.56 3.15 -8.76
C LYS A 24 -1.08 3.52 -7.38
N LEU A 25 -2.17 2.90 -6.94
CA LEU A 25 -2.76 3.12 -5.61
C LEU A 25 -1.80 2.66 -4.50
N LEU A 26 -1.23 1.46 -4.60
CA LEU A 26 -0.26 0.94 -3.63
C LEU A 26 1.00 1.82 -3.55
N HIS A 27 1.47 2.32 -4.68
CA HIS A 27 2.59 3.26 -4.73
C HIS A 27 2.23 4.59 -4.05
N SER A 28 1.06 5.17 -4.37
CA SER A 28 0.58 6.40 -3.73
C SER A 28 0.43 6.23 -2.21
N LEU A 29 -0.11 5.09 -1.78
CA LEU A 29 -0.28 4.78 -0.36
C LEU A 29 1.06 4.61 0.36
N SER A 30 2.03 3.92 -0.28
CA SER A 30 3.41 3.82 0.23
C SER A 30 4.04 5.21 0.43
N ASN A 31 3.89 6.09 -0.56
CA ASN A 31 4.45 7.45 -0.51
C ASN A 31 3.79 8.32 0.57
N LYS A 32 2.50 8.12 0.86
CA LYS A 32 1.80 8.83 1.93
C LYS A 32 2.15 8.28 3.31
N LEU A 33 2.39 6.98 3.42
CA LEU A 33 2.67 6.31 4.69
C LEU A 33 4.10 6.55 5.17
N LEU A 34 5.08 6.57 4.26
CA LEU A 34 6.48 6.80 4.57
C LEU A 34 6.73 8.05 5.45
N PRO A 35 6.22 9.26 5.12
CA PRO A 35 6.42 10.42 5.96
C PRO A 35 5.77 10.27 7.34
N ILE A 36 4.65 9.55 7.47
CA ILE A 36 4.02 9.30 8.78
C ILE A 36 4.95 8.47 9.66
N VAL A 37 5.53 7.40 9.13
CA VAL A 37 6.50 6.56 9.85
C VAL A 37 7.72 7.38 10.27
N VAL A 38 8.31 8.15 9.34
CA VAL A 38 9.52 8.95 9.60
C VAL A 38 9.26 10.06 10.60
N PHE A 39 8.20 10.85 10.42
CA PHE A 39 7.92 11.99 11.30
C PHE A 39 7.44 11.57 12.68
N SER A 40 6.68 10.48 12.79
CA SER A 40 6.35 9.92 14.12
C SER A 40 7.59 9.44 14.86
N GLN A 41 8.54 8.79 14.16
CA GLN A 41 9.81 8.38 14.77
C GLN A 41 10.67 9.58 15.21
N LEU A 42 10.74 10.62 14.38
CA LEU A 42 11.45 11.86 14.72
C LEU A 42 10.82 12.56 15.92
N ALA A 43 9.48 12.64 15.95
CA ALA A 43 8.74 13.21 17.07
C ALA A 43 9.00 12.44 18.37
N LEU A 44 9.00 11.10 18.33
CA LEU A 44 9.28 10.26 19.50
C LEU A 44 10.65 10.52 20.12
N ARG A 45 11.67 10.81 19.31
CA ARG A 45 13.04 11.10 19.80
C ARG A 45 13.17 12.45 20.49
N ARG A 46 12.22 13.36 20.26
CA ARG A 46 12.26 14.75 20.76
C ARG A 46 11.15 15.06 21.75
N CYS A 47 10.18 14.16 21.91
CA CYS A 47 9.03 14.36 22.78
C CYS A 47 9.41 14.09 24.23
N GLU A 48 9.33 15.13 25.06
CA GLU A 48 9.55 15.07 26.51
C GLU A 48 8.24 14.86 27.30
N ASP A 49 7.09 15.09 26.66
CA ASP A 49 5.76 14.87 27.24
C ASP A 49 5.38 13.39 27.17
N ASP A 50 5.29 12.73 28.32
CA ASP A 50 4.97 11.29 28.44
C ASP A 50 3.57 10.91 27.94
N GLN A 51 2.61 11.83 27.99
CA GLN A 51 1.26 11.57 27.48
C GLN A 51 1.26 11.65 25.94
N LEU A 52 1.90 12.67 25.38
CA LEU A 52 2.04 12.82 23.94
C LEU A 52 2.89 11.70 23.33
N LYS A 53 3.98 11.32 24.01
CA LYS A 53 4.86 10.21 23.60
C LYS A 53 4.10 8.90 23.44
N ARG A 54 3.22 8.55 24.38
CA ARG A 54 2.37 7.34 24.27
C ARG A 54 1.42 7.38 23.07
N GLN A 55 0.92 8.56 22.70
CA GLN A 55 0.08 8.69 21.50
C GLN A 55 0.93 8.57 20.23
N LEU A 56 2.13 9.17 20.20
CA LEU A 56 3.07 9.05 19.10
C LEU A 56 3.54 7.60 18.89
N GLU A 57 3.74 6.82 19.97
CA GLU A 57 4.08 5.40 19.89
C GLU A 57 2.99 4.59 19.19
N LYS A 58 1.72 4.86 19.52
CA LYS A 58 0.57 4.23 18.86
C LYS A 58 0.50 4.58 17.37
N ILE A 59 0.70 5.86 17.04
CA ILE A 59 0.71 6.32 15.64
C ILE A 59 1.86 5.65 14.87
N HIS A 60 3.06 5.65 15.44
CA HIS A 60 4.24 5.06 14.82
C HIS A 60 4.04 3.55 14.59
N GLY A 61 3.61 2.83 15.63
CA GLY A 61 3.37 1.39 15.55
C GLY A 61 2.29 1.03 14.52
N ALA A 62 1.17 1.76 14.49
CA ALA A 62 0.12 1.55 13.49
C ALA A 62 0.62 1.84 12.06
N ALA A 63 1.45 2.87 11.88
CA ALA A 63 2.03 3.21 10.59
C ALA A 63 3.05 2.15 10.12
N GLU A 64 3.85 1.57 11.02
CA GLU A 64 4.73 0.45 10.70
C GLU A 64 3.94 -0.80 10.31
N GLN A 65 2.89 -1.16 11.06
CA GLN A 65 2.02 -2.28 10.71
C GLN A 65 1.35 -2.09 9.34
N ALA A 66 0.87 -0.89 9.04
CA ALA A 66 0.31 -0.58 7.73
C ALA A 66 1.36 -0.71 6.61
N ARG A 67 2.62 -0.39 6.88
CA ARG A 67 3.72 -0.50 5.92
C ARG A 67 4.02 -1.97 5.64
N ASP A 68 4.03 -2.79 6.67
CA ASP A 68 4.31 -4.22 6.54
C ASP A 68 3.20 -4.92 5.73
N LEU A 69 1.93 -4.58 5.98
CA LEU A 69 0.79 -5.03 5.17
C LEU A 69 0.90 -4.59 3.70
N LEU A 70 1.36 -3.36 3.44
CA LEU A 70 1.58 -2.89 2.06
C LEU A 70 2.68 -3.66 1.34
N VAL A 71 3.76 -4.01 2.04
CA VAL A 71 4.85 -4.83 1.49
C VAL A 71 4.34 -6.23 1.18
N GLU A 72 3.52 -6.81 2.05
CA GLU A 72 2.88 -8.11 1.83
C GLU A 72 1.96 -8.09 0.59
N ILE A 73 1.07 -7.10 0.48
CA ILE A 73 0.18 -6.93 -0.67
C ILE A 73 0.98 -6.77 -1.97
N ARG A 74 2.05 -5.98 -1.97
CA ARG A 74 2.93 -5.81 -3.14
C ARG A 74 3.62 -7.11 -3.53
N SER A 75 4.03 -7.92 -2.55
CA SER A 75 4.68 -9.21 -2.78
C SER A 75 3.70 -10.21 -3.39
N LEU A 76 2.46 -10.25 -2.90
CA LEU A 76 1.38 -11.07 -3.47
C LEU A 76 1.05 -10.65 -4.91
N HIS A 77 1.02 -9.34 -5.19
CA HIS A 77 0.83 -8.82 -6.55
C HIS A 77 1.99 -9.14 -7.51
N ALA A 78 3.21 -9.25 -7.00
CA ALA A 78 4.38 -9.63 -7.79
C ALA A 78 4.43 -11.14 -8.06
N ALA A 79 3.99 -11.97 -7.11
CA ALA A 79 3.93 -13.43 -7.27
C ALA A 79 2.76 -13.90 -8.15
N GLY A 80 1.69 -13.10 -8.26
CA GLY A 80 0.50 -13.40 -9.06
C GLY A 80 0.57 -13.01 -10.56
N ASN A 81 1.66 -12.39 -11.01
CA ASN A 81 1.92 -12.11 -12.43
C ASN A 81 3.09 -12.99 -12.92
N PRO A 82 2.84 -14.04 -13.73
CA PRO A 82 3.90 -14.71 -14.50
C PRO A 82 4.51 -13.78 -15.57
#